data_AF-A0A8H3AT69-F1
#
_entry.id   AF-A0A8H3AT69-F1
#
_cell.length_a   1.000
_cell.length_b   1.000
_cell.length_c   1.000
_cell.angle_alpha   90.00
_cell.angle_beta   90.00
_cell.angle_gamma   90.00
#
_symmetry.space_group_name_H-M   'P 1'
#
loop_
_entity.id
_entity.type
_entity.pdbx_description
1 polymer ?
#
loop_
_entity_poly.entity_id
_entity_poly.type
_entity_poly.pdbx_seq_one_letter_code
_entity_poly.pdbx_strand_id
1 'polypeptide(L)'
;MNSESSHNEVNLARLLRRLEKAVNSQDWSYQSLAESSATWIRAEGMLQSVSYARKLLSVIKNDEDRPVSSPTSSSEYLQATENKIDALESVLNDVRSRALPKKSKPPSYLSHVPPPRPKPVLQTTVTIALEEVKSPEEITSQALLPIEDPDPEPRSPVSDLLPSTPLPHLQTKFTGPGTSESPSDSLLSPRPRHSAVASPTTDLPAFMHTSLQTQEDLSEQLAQMAAQLKRNAQTFAAQLNEDSALVQLAHDQLEGVHTRVKTEGATLRAFRGKSGYTTCMTIGILLVVIISWVMMFFMIKVT
;
A
#
# COMPACT_ATOMS: atom_id res chain seq x y z
N MET A 1 25.97 17.62 29.41
CA MET A 1 24.57 18.11 29.21
C MET A 1 23.56 17.00 29.56
N ASN A 2 23.30 16.79 30.85
CA ASN A 2 22.98 15.44 31.34
C ASN A 2 21.49 15.04 31.24
N SER A 3 20.58 16.01 31.01
CA SER A 3 19.13 15.75 30.91
C SER A 3 18.75 14.90 29.69
N GLU A 4 19.45 15.08 28.56
CA GLU A 4 19.15 14.35 27.32
C GLU A 4 19.57 12.87 27.42
N SER A 5 20.73 12.61 28.02
CA SER A 5 21.21 11.25 28.30
C SER A 5 20.25 10.47 29.22
N SER A 6 19.81 11.09 30.31
CA SER A 6 18.81 10.50 31.21
C SER A 6 17.45 10.27 30.50
N HIS A 7 17.03 11.20 29.63
CA HIS A 7 15.83 11.04 28.82
C HIS A 7 15.95 9.87 27.83
N ASN A 8 17.12 9.70 27.20
CA ASN A 8 17.43 8.59 26.30
C ASN A 8 17.44 7.24 27.02
N GLU A 9 18.02 7.15 28.23
CA GLU A 9 18.00 5.93 29.06
C GLU A 9 16.57 5.52 29.44
N VAL A 10 15.74 6.47 29.88
CA VAL A 10 14.33 6.25 30.20
C VAL A 10 13.52 5.85 28.96
N ASN A 11 13.80 6.46 27.80
CA ASN A 11 13.14 6.11 26.54
C ASN A 11 13.56 4.73 26.02
N LEU A 12 14.84 4.36 26.14
CA LEU A 12 15.35 3.03 25.80
C LEU A 12 14.67 1.96 26.65
N ALA A 13 14.61 2.14 27.97
CA ALA A 13 13.94 1.22 28.88
C ALA A 13 12.43 1.08 28.57
N ARG A 14 11.74 2.20 28.27
CA ARG A 14 10.33 2.20 27.85
C ARG A 14 10.12 1.51 26.50
N LEU A 15 11.01 1.72 25.54
CA LEU A 15 10.97 1.11 24.21
C LEU A 15 11.20 -0.39 24.28
N LEU A 16 12.27 -0.83 24.97
CA LEU A 16 12.54 -2.25 25.20
C LEU A 16 11.37 -2.95 25.86
N ARG A 17 10.80 -2.39 26.92
CA ARG A 17 9.65 -2.99 27.62
C ARG A 17 8.38 -3.05 26.76
N ARG A 18 8.23 -2.15 25.78
CA ARG A 18 7.17 -2.23 24.75
C ARG A 18 7.47 -3.30 23.71
N LEU A 19 8.71 -3.42 23.26
CA LEU A 19 9.15 -4.44 22.31
C LEU A 19 9.05 -5.85 22.90
N GLU A 20 9.64 -6.10 24.08
CA GLU A 20 9.49 -7.34 24.84
C GLU A 20 8.03 -7.75 25.01
N LYS A 21 7.17 -6.79 25.41
CA LYS A 21 5.73 -7.06 25.53
C LYS A 21 5.10 -7.41 24.18
N ALA A 22 5.38 -6.64 23.13
CA ALA A 22 4.79 -6.85 21.81
C ALA A 22 5.23 -8.19 21.18
N VAL A 23 6.51 -8.55 21.28
CA VAL A 23 7.05 -9.84 20.78
C VAL A 23 6.42 -11.01 21.54
N ASN A 24 6.24 -10.89 22.85
CA ASN A 24 5.66 -11.95 23.67
C ASN A 24 4.13 -12.01 23.61
N SER A 25 3.45 -10.95 23.15
CA SER A 25 1.98 -10.91 22.97
C SER A 25 1.51 -11.22 21.55
N GLN A 26 2.44 -11.32 20.59
CA GLN A 26 2.12 -11.57 19.19
C GLN A 26 2.38 -13.04 18.88
N ASP A 27 1.32 -13.79 18.56
CA ASP A 27 1.50 -15.12 17.96
C ASP A 27 2.20 -15.00 16.61
N TRP A 28 3.37 -15.60 16.48
CA TRP A 28 4.18 -15.59 15.26
C TRP A 28 3.86 -16.75 14.31
N SER A 29 2.95 -17.65 14.70
CA SER A 29 2.40 -18.70 13.85
C SER A 29 1.38 -18.11 12.87
N TYR A 30 1.59 -18.36 11.58
CA TYR A 30 0.62 -18.10 10.51
C TYR A 30 0.13 -19.44 9.93
N GLN A 31 -1.13 -19.51 9.50
CA GLN A 31 -1.71 -20.64 8.79
C GLN A 31 -1.98 -20.30 7.31
N SER A 32 -2.32 -19.04 6.99
CA SER A 32 -2.51 -18.58 5.61
C SER A 32 -1.34 -17.76 5.06
N LEU A 33 -1.28 -17.65 3.73
CA LEU A 33 -0.30 -16.80 3.03
C LEU A 33 -0.55 -15.30 3.29
N ALA A 34 -1.79 -14.89 3.56
CA ALA A 34 -2.13 -13.52 3.94
C ALA A 34 -1.67 -13.18 5.37
N GLU A 35 -1.74 -14.13 6.30
CA GLU A 35 -1.11 -13.99 7.62
C GLU A 35 0.41 -13.98 7.52
N SER A 36 1.03 -14.75 6.61
CA SER A 36 2.49 -14.73 6.44
C SER A 36 3.01 -13.36 5.96
N SER A 37 2.30 -12.68 5.05
CA SER A 37 2.69 -11.33 4.64
C SER A 37 2.41 -10.30 5.75
N ALA A 38 1.30 -10.42 6.48
CA ALA A 38 0.99 -9.54 7.60
C ALA A 38 1.98 -9.68 8.78
N THR A 39 2.39 -10.91 9.13
CA THR A 39 3.39 -11.18 10.17
C THR A 39 4.78 -10.72 9.74
N TRP A 40 5.15 -10.88 8.45
CA TRP A 40 6.38 -10.29 7.89
C TRP A 40 6.43 -8.76 8.00
N ILE A 41 5.34 -8.06 7.65
CA ILE A 41 5.26 -6.58 7.78
C ILE A 41 5.41 -6.15 9.25
N ARG A 42 4.77 -6.87 10.19
CA ARG A 42 4.90 -6.59 11.64
C ARG A 42 6.34 -6.79 12.12
N ALA A 43 6.97 -7.90 11.74
CA ALA A 43 8.36 -8.19 12.09
C ALA A 43 9.31 -7.09 11.57
N GLU A 44 9.13 -6.62 10.33
CA GLU A 44 9.95 -5.54 9.76
C GLU A 44 9.78 -4.21 10.52
N GLY A 45 8.55 -3.82 10.86
CA GLY A 45 8.29 -2.61 11.65
C GLY A 45 8.85 -2.68 13.07
N MET A 46 8.86 -3.87 13.67
CA MET A 46 9.52 -4.10 14.96
C MET A 46 11.05 -4.11 14.83
N LEU A 47 11.60 -4.60 13.72
CA LEU A 47 13.05 -4.54 13.45
C LEU A 47 13.55 -3.10 13.32
N GLN A 48 12.75 -2.19 12.74
CA GLN A 48 13.07 -0.76 12.70
C GLN A 48 13.15 -0.14 14.10
N SER A 49 12.28 -0.54 15.03
CA SER A 49 12.30 -0.05 16.41
C SER A 49 13.40 -0.69 17.26
N VAL A 50 13.81 -1.93 16.96
CA VAL A 50 15.05 -2.53 17.49
C VAL A 50 16.30 -1.79 16.95
N SER A 51 16.33 -1.41 15.67
CA SER A 51 17.40 -0.58 15.09
C SER A 51 17.48 0.80 15.76
N TYR A 52 16.34 1.43 16.05
CA TYR A 52 16.28 2.67 16.83
C TYR A 52 16.75 2.47 18.28
N ALA A 53 16.44 1.33 18.92
CA ALA A 53 16.97 1.00 20.24
C ALA A 53 18.51 0.89 20.24
N ARG A 54 19.13 0.26 19.21
CA ARG A 54 20.61 0.28 19.06
C ARG A 54 21.18 1.69 18.89
N LYS A 55 20.49 2.57 18.15
CA LYS A 55 20.94 3.97 18.01
C LYS A 55 20.90 4.71 19.36
N LEU A 56 19.84 4.52 20.15
CA LEU A 56 19.73 5.09 21.49
C LEU A 56 20.80 4.53 22.44
N LEU A 57 21.04 3.22 22.42
CA LEU A 57 22.11 2.58 23.20
C LEU A 57 23.49 3.14 22.81
N SER A 58 23.77 3.33 21.52
CA SER A 58 25.02 3.93 21.04
C SER A 58 25.19 5.38 21.52
N VAL A 59 24.14 6.20 21.50
CA VAL A 59 24.17 7.57 22.05
C VAL A 59 24.48 7.56 23.55
N ILE A 60 23.86 6.67 24.33
CA ILE A 60 24.10 6.55 25.78
C ILE A 60 25.52 5.99 26.07
N LYS A 61 26.05 5.11 25.21
CA LYS A 61 27.38 4.48 25.33
C LYS A 61 28.53 5.45 25.02
N ASN A 62 28.27 6.49 24.24
CA ASN A 62 29.23 7.53 23.86
C ASN A 62 29.10 8.83 24.68
N ASP A 63 28.26 8.85 25.72
CA ASP A 63 28.03 10.01 26.59
C ASP A 63 29.10 10.12 27.69
N GLU A 64 30.28 10.60 27.32
CA GLU A 64 31.46 10.79 28.19
C GLU A 64 31.18 11.73 29.39
N ASP A 65 30.15 12.58 29.30
CA ASP A 65 29.72 13.58 30.31
C ASP A 65 29.05 12.96 31.56
N ARG A 66 28.92 11.61 31.64
CA ARG A 66 28.17 10.93 32.70
C ARG A 66 28.97 10.89 34.02
N PRO A 67 28.46 11.48 35.14
CA PRO A 67 29.14 11.41 36.43
C PRO A 67 29.26 9.96 36.92
N VAL A 68 30.48 9.55 37.24
CA VAL A 68 30.86 8.16 37.53
C VAL A 68 30.44 7.74 38.95
N SER A 69 29.14 7.58 39.17
CA SER A 69 28.60 7.08 40.45
C SER A 69 28.94 5.61 40.73
N SER A 70 29.13 4.81 39.67
CA SER A 70 29.84 3.52 39.68
C SER A 70 29.98 3.01 38.23
N PRO A 71 31.21 2.72 37.73
CA PRO A 71 31.38 2.32 36.33
C PRO A 71 30.86 0.90 36.07
N THR A 72 31.07 -0.02 37.02
CA THR A 72 30.72 -1.45 36.90
C THR A 72 29.23 -1.65 36.67
N SER A 73 28.39 -1.16 37.58
CA SER A 73 26.93 -1.33 37.53
C SER A 73 26.30 -0.69 36.27
N SER A 74 26.89 0.40 35.78
CA SER A 74 26.50 1.01 34.50
C SER A 74 26.87 0.13 33.31
N SER A 75 28.09 -0.42 33.30
CA SER A 75 28.57 -1.31 32.23
C SER A 75 27.75 -2.60 32.15
N GLU A 76 27.44 -3.21 33.30
CA GLU A 76 26.58 -4.40 33.41
C GLU A 76 25.17 -4.14 32.88
N TYR A 77 24.56 -2.99 33.21
CA TYR A 77 23.24 -2.61 32.69
C TYR A 77 23.25 -2.35 31.17
N LEU A 78 24.28 -1.69 30.65
CA LEU A 78 24.44 -1.47 29.21
C LEU A 78 24.64 -2.81 28.48
N GLN A 79 25.47 -3.72 28.99
CA GLN A 79 25.65 -5.05 28.42
C GLN A 79 24.37 -5.89 28.51
N ALA A 80 23.62 -5.82 29.61
CA ALA A 80 22.33 -6.50 29.74
C ALA A 80 21.26 -5.96 28.77
N THR A 81 21.30 -4.68 28.42
CA THR A 81 20.40 -4.10 27.39
C THR A 81 20.87 -4.39 25.96
N GLU A 82 22.18 -4.45 25.71
CA GLU A 82 22.78 -4.92 24.44
C GLU A 82 22.36 -6.38 24.17
N ASN A 83 22.56 -7.29 25.13
CA ASN A 83 22.12 -8.69 25.05
C ASN A 83 20.60 -8.86 24.80
N LYS A 84 19.76 -7.99 25.39
CA LYS A 84 18.30 -7.98 25.17
C LYS A 84 17.92 -7.54 23.76
N ILE A 85 18.58 -6.50 23.24
CA ILE A 85 18.39 -6.02 21.88
C ILE A 85 18.75 -7.12 20.87
N ASP A 86 19.86 -7.82 21.10
CA ASP A 86 20.34 -8.88 20.22
C ASP A 86 19.42 -10.12 20.25
N ALA A 87 18.89 -10.47 21.42
CA ALA A 87 17.88 -11.53 21.55
C ALA A 87 16.57 -11.18 20.80
N LEU A 88 16.09 -9.93 20.92
CA LEU A 88 14.92 -9.44 20.17
C LEU A 88 15.18 -9.42 18.66
N GLU A 89 16.35 -8.97 18.21
CA GLU A 89 16.73 -8.97 16.80
C GLU A 89 16.82 -10.40 16.23
N SER A 90 17.36 -11.34 17.00
CA SER A 90 17.45 -12.75 16.61
C SER A 90 16.07 -13.37 16.36
N VAL A 91 15.12 -13.17 17.30
CA VAL A 91 13.73 -13.64 17.17
C VAL A 91 13.04 -12.98 15.97
N LEU A 92 13.18 -11.67 15.80
CA LEU A 92 12.58 -10.96 14.67
C LEU A 92 13.15 -11.38 13.32
N ASN A 93 14.46 -11.66 13.22
CA ASN A 93 15.07 -12.13 11.97
C ASN A 93 14.68 -13.58 11.65
N ASP A 94 14.57 -14.45 12.65
CA ASP A 94 14.00 -15.80 12.48
C ASP A 94 12.56 -15.72 11.94
N VAL A 95 11.68 -14.95 12.60
CA VAL A 95 10.31 -14.69 12.14
C VAL A 95 10.29 -14.11 10.72
N ARG A 96 11.09 -13.08 10.44
CA ARG A 96 11.22 -12.43 9.12
C ARG A 96 11.62 -13.44 8.03
N SER A 97 12.51 -14.38 8.34
CA SER A 97 12.98 -15.41 7.41
C SER A 97 11.89 -16.45 7.11
N ARG A 98 11.13 -16.86 8.14
CA ARG A 98 10.01 -17.81 8.01
C ARG A 98 8.83 -17.21 7.25
N ALA A 99 8.43 -15.98 7.61
CA ALA A 99 7.28 -15.28 7.06
C ALA A 99 7.53 -14.66 5.68
N LEU A 100 8.77 -14.71 5.14
CA LEU A 100 9.16 -14.08 3.89
C LEU A 100 8.22 -14.46 2.72
N PRO A 101 7.49 -13.49 2.12
CA PRO A 101 6.53 -13.80 1.06
C PRO A 101 7.22 -14.47 -0.14
N LYS A 102 6.86 -15.73 -0.40
CA LYS A 102 7.31 -16.48 -1.57
C LYS A 102 6.83 -15.74 -2.82
N LYS A 103 7.77 -15.15 -3.58
CA LYS A 103 7.49 -14.42 -4.82
C LYS A 103 7.03 -15.37 -5.93
N SER A 104 5.77 -15.80 -5.86
CA SER A 104 5.12 -16.45 -6.99
C SER A 104 5.15 -15.49 -8.17
N LYS A 105 5.57 -16.00 -9.33
CA LYS A 105 5.29 -15.30 -10.59
C LYS A 105 3.75 -15.24 -10.73
N PRO A 106 3.17 -14.15 -11.29
CA PRO A 106 1.75 -14.16 -11.63
C PRO A 106 1.49 -15.31 -12.62
N PRO A 107 0.31 -15.95 -12.59
CA PRO A 107 -0.04 -16.98 -13.55
C PRO A 107 0.08 -16.42 -14.96
N SER A 108 0.72 -17.17 -15.86
CA SER A 108 1.00 -16.69 -17.22
C SER A 108 -0.31 -16.55 -17.99
N TYR A 109 -0.75 -15.31 -18.25
CA TYR A 109 -1.95 -15.03 -19.02
C TYR A 109 -1.92 -15.65 -20.43
N LEU A 110 -0.73 -15.86 -21.00
CA LEU A 110 -0.54 -16.56 -22.28
C LEU A 110 -1.09 -18.00 -22.27
N SER A 111 -1.22 -18.63 -21.10
CA SER A 111 -1.85 -19.96 -20.94
C SER A 111 -3.36 -19.96 -21.19
N HIS A 112 -3.98 -18.78 -21.17
CA HIS A 112 -5.42 -18.58 -21.36
C HIS A 112 -5.77 -17.86 -22.68
N VAL A 113 -4.77 -17.49 -23.48
CA VAL A 113 -5.00 -16.91 -24.82
C VAL A 113 -5.32 -18.05 -25.79
N PRO A 114 -6.51 -18.07 -26.44
CA PRO A 114 -6.82 -19.08 -27.45
C PRO A 114 -5.84 -18.98 -28.64
N PRO A 115 -5.44 -20.10 -29.26
CA PRO A 115 -4.57 -20.06 -30.44
C PRO A 115 -5.16 -19.16 -31.54
N PRO A 116 -4.35 -18.29 -32.18
CA PRO A 116 -4.84 -17.41 -33.23
C PRO A 116 -5.38 -18.24 -34.40
N ARG A 117 -6.65 -18.03 -34.75
CA ARG A 117 -7.28 -18.73 -35.88
C ARG A 117 -6.52 -18.43 -37.17
N PRO A 118 -6.30 -19.42 -38.07
CA PRO A 118 -5.64 -19.18 -39.35
C PRO A 118 -6.42 -18.14 -40.15
N LYS A 119 -5.71 -17.15 -40.70
CA LYS A 119 -6.32 -16.08 -41.49
C LYS A 119 -6.88 -16.67 -42.80
N PRO A 120 -8.16 -16.40 -43.17
CA PRO A 120 -8.66 -16.76 -44.49
C PRO A 120 -7.84 -16.09 -45.58
N VAL A 121 -7.38 -16.88 -46.56
CA VAL A 121 -6.70 -16.35 -47.75
C VAL A 121 -7.77 -15.83 -48.69
N LEU A 122 -7.99 -14.52 -48.70
CA LEU A 122 -8.81 -13.86 -49.71
C LEU A 122 -8.10 -13.97 -51.07
N GLN A 123 -8.72 -14.67 -52.01
CA GLN A 123 -8.22 -14.79 -53.38
C GLN A 123 -8.52 -13.49 -54.14
N THR A 124 -7.51 -12.68 -54.38
CA THR A 124 -7.65 -11.47 -55.21
C THR A 124 -7.84 -11.87 -56.67
N THR A 125 -9.01 -11.58 -57.24
CA THR A 125 -9.29 -11.68 -58.67
C THR A 125 -10.33 -10.64 -59.04
N VAL A 126 -9.91 -9.56 -59.73
CA VAL A 126 -10.66 -8.83 -60.78
C VAL A 126 -9.66 -7.96 -61.56
N THR A 127 -9.56 -8.26 -62.86
CA THR A 127 -9.46 -7.43 -64.08
C THR A 127 -9.00 -5.96 -64.06
N ILE A 128 -8.29 -5.58 -65.14
CA ILE A 128 -7.66 -4.28 -65.46
C ILE A 128 -8.60 -3.34 -66.26
N ALA A 129 -8.50 -2.01 -66.06
CA ALA A 129 -8.94 -0.97 -67.02
C ALA A 129 -8.20 0.40 -66.81
N LEU A 130 -8.15 1.23 -67.87
CA LEU A 130 -7.69 2.64 -67.94
C LEU A 130 -8.79 3.61 -67.42
N GLU A 131 -8.67 4.95 -67.25
CA GLU A 131 -7.76 6.04 -67.73
C GLU A 131 -7.77 7.20 -66.66
N GLU A 132 -6.68 7.94 -66.38
CA GLU A 132 -6.33 9.35 -66.78
C GLU A 132 -7.11 10.54 -66.12
N VAL A 133 -6.48 11.75 -66.12
CA VAL A 133 -6.98 13.15 -65.90
C VAL A 133 -6.66 13.89 -64.56
N LYS A 134 -5.48 14.55 -64.56
CA LYS A 134 -5.17 16.00 -64.31
C LYS A 134 -5.87 16.89 -63.24
N SER A 135 -5.02 17.65 -62.51
CA SER A 135 -5.16 18.81 -61.57
C SER A 135 -5.91 20.09 -62.08
N PRO A 136 -6.09 21.24 -61.34
CA PRO A 136 -5.64 21.64 -59.96
C PRO A 136 -6.64 22.51 -59.08
N GLU A 137 -6.13 23.07 -57.95
CA GLU A 137 -6.56 24.31 -57.19
C GLU A 137 -7.95 24.40 -56.50
N GLU A 138 -8.25 25.26 -55.49
CA GLU A 138 -7.42 26.14 -54.60
C GLU A 138 -7.64 25.78 -53.09
N ILE A 139 -7.90 26.56 -52.01
CA ILE A 139 -8.14 28.01 -51.72
C ILE A 139 -7.46 28.49 -50.40
N THR A 140 -7.31 29.81 -50.19
CA THR A 140 -6.35 30.43 -49.23
C THR A 140 -6.97 31.34 -48.12
N SER A 141 -6.39 31.33 -46.90
CA SER A 141 -6.18 32.47 -45.93
C SER A 141 -5.43 31.95 -44.68
N GLN A 142 -4.30 32.48 -44.18
CA GLN A 142 -3.97 33.82 -43.61
C GLN A 142 -4.80 34.17 -42.34
N ALA A 143 -4.25 34.58 -41.18
CA ALA A 143 -2.88 34.75 -40.64
C ALA A 143 -2.93 34.59 -39.07
N LEU A 144 -2.00 34.95 -38.14
CA LEU A 144 -0.74 35.73 -38.06
C LEU A 144 0.06 35.27 -36.79
N LEU A 145 1.16 35.95 -36.40
CA LEU A 145 2.02 35.76 -35.20
C LEU A 145 2.58 37.15 -34.72
N PRO A 146 3.48 37.27 -33.72
CA PRO A 146 3.45 36.85 -32.29
C PRO A 146 3.80 38.02 -31.31
N ILE A 147 3.87 37.74 -29.99
CA ILE A 147 4.54 38.48 -28.88
C ILE A 147 4.24 37.68 -27.58
N GLU A 148 4.97 37.67 -26.45
CA GLU A 148 6.37 37.74 -25.98
C GLU A 148 6.26 37.70 -24.42
N ASP A 149 7.28 37.22 -23.71
CA ASP A 149 7.34 36.95 -22.24
C ASP A 149 7.21 38.22 -21.31
N PRO A 150 7.04 38.16 -19.95
CA PRO A 150 7.61 37.15 -19.02
C PRO A 150 6.87 36.79 -17.69
N ASP A 151 7.55 35.93 -16.91
CA ASP A 151 7.33 35.46 -15.51
C ASP A 151 7.33 36.59 -14.44
N PRO A 152 6.65 36.44 -13.27
CA PRO A 152 7.37 35.97 -12.06
C PRO A 152 6.59 35.13 -11.01
N GLU A 153 7.30 34.20 -10.36
CA GLU A 153 7.05 33.65 -9.00
C GLU A 153 7.13 34.72 -7.86
N PRO A 154 7.03 34.42 -6.54
CA PRO A 154 6.30 33.35 -5.82
C PRO A 154 5.50 33.87 -4.59
N ARG A 155 4.37 33.23 -4.17
CA ARG A 155 3.79 33.43 -2.81
C ARG A 155 3.05 32.21 -2.22
N SER A 156 3.39 31.87 -0.98
CA SER A 156 2.55 31.10 -0.04
C SER A 156 1.67 32.02 0.83
N PRO A 157 0.51 31.55 1.31
CA PRO A 157 0.35 31.25 2.75
C PRO A 157 -0.02 29.76 2.95
N VAL A 158 0.47 29.04 3.97
CA VAL A 158 0.24 29.17 5.43
C VAL A 158 -1.21 28.84 5.82
N SER A 159 -1.33 27.94 6.80
CA SER A 159 -2.57 27.42 7.38
C SER A 159 -3.51 28.52 7.91
N ASP A 160 -4.81 28.38 7.64
CA ASP A 160 -5.81 28.08 8.66
C ASP A 160 -7.19 27.77 8.04
N LEU A 161 -8.15 27.37 8.88
CA LEU A 161 -9.56 26.95 8.63
C LEU A 161 -9.87 25.46 8.86
N LEU A 162 -9.69 25.02 10.11
CA LEU A 162 -10.59 24.04 10.71
C LEU A 162 -11.87 24.74 11.20
N PRO A 163 -13.05 24.23 10.85
CA PRO A 163 -14.21 24.28 11.74
C PRO A 163 -14.51 22.89 12.31
N SER A 164 -14.30 22.71 13.62
CA SER A 164 -14.84 21.57 14.37
C SER A 164 -16.38 21.65 14.36
N THR A 165 -17.12 20.63 13.93
CA THR A 165 -17.80 19.60 14.77
C THR A 165 -18.99 19.01 13.99
N PRO A 166 -19.64 17.90 14.43
CA PRO A 166 -19.24 16.88 15.39
C PRO A 166 -19.19 15.46 14.76
N LEU A 167 -18.46 14.52 15.41
CA LEU A 167 -18.42 13.11 15.01
C LEU A 167 -19.56 12.29 15.66
N PRO A 168 -20.31 11.45 14.91
CA PRO A 168 -21.06 10.35 15.51
C PRO A 168 -20.10 9.31 16.10
N HIS A 169 -20.31 8.93 17.36
CA HIS A 169 -19.36 8.16 18.15
C HIS A 169 -19.52 6.63 17.92
N LEU A 170 -18.69 6.03 17.06
CA LEU A 170 -18.63 4.58 16.85
C LEU A 170 -18.06 3.85 18.07
N GLN A 171 -18.90 3.51 19.05
CA GLN A 171 -18.52 2.58 20.12
C GLN A 171 -18.53 1.13 19.62
N THR A 172 -17.34 0.54 19.55
CA THR A 172 -17.15 -0.90 19.35
C THR A 172 -16.65 -1.53 20.64
N LYS A 173 -17.53 -2.17 21.43
CA LYS A 173 -17.06 -2.95 22.58
C LYS A 173 -17.94 -4.16 23.00
N PHE A 174 -17.35 -5.33 22.77
CA PHE A 174 -17.47 -6.59 23.52
C PHE A 174 -18.71 -7.49 23.41
N THR A 175 -18.46 -8.76 23.79
CA THR A 175 -19.29 -9.93 23.53
C THR A 175 -19.72 -10.58 24.84
N GLY A 176 -20.90 -10.20 25.35
CA GLY A 176 -21.69 -10.88 26.39
C GLY A 176 -21.04 -11.08 27.78
N PRO A 177 -21.71 -11.81 28.70
CA PRO A 177 -23.14 -12.11 28.73
C PRO A 177 -23.81 -11.76 30.09
N GLY A 178 -25.11 -11.42 30.09
CA GLY A 178 -25.93 -11.51 31.32
C GLY A 178 -27.05 -10.47 31.51
N THR A 179 -28.24 -10.97 31.85
CA THR A 179 -29.29 -10.35 32.69
C THR A 179 -30.04 -9.09 32.18
N SER A 180 -31.36 -9.27 31.94
CA SER A 180 -32.51 -8.34 32.14
C SER A 180 -32.29 -6.82 31.94
N GLU A 181 -33.03 -6.12 31.06
CA GLU A 181 -34.48 -5.89 31.16
C GLU A 181 -35.14 -5.51 29.81
N SER A 182 -36.47 -5.34 29.79
CA SER A 182 -37.28 -4.87 28.65
C SER A 182 -37.84 -3.47 28.96
N PRO A 183 -37.99 -2.57 27.97
CA PRO A 183 -39.17 -2.63 27.11
C PRO A 183 -38.87 -2.47 25.61
N SER A 184 -39.85 -2.81 24.76
CA SER A 184 -39.82 -2.54 23.32
C SER A 184 -41.21 -2.19 22.81
N ASP A 185 -41.53 -0.90 22.82
CA ASP A 185 -42.61 -0.32 22.04
C ASP A 185 -42.11 0.09 20.63
N SER A 186 -42.92 0.25 19.59
CA SER A 186 -44.23 -0.35 19.25
C SER A 186 -44.62 0.21 17.86
N LEU A 187 -44.24 -0.46 16.76
CA LEU A 187 -44.65 -0.07 15.39
C LEU A 187 -44.69 -1.29 14.44
N LEU A 188 -45.70 -2.15 14.58
CA LEU A 188 -46.15 -3.03 13.49
C LEU A 188 -47.69 -3.07 13.44
N SER A 189 -48.24 -3.00 12.22
CA SER A 189 -49.68 -2.84 11.97
C SER A 189 -50.49 -4.14 12.15
N PRO A 190 -51.84 -4.06 12.22
CA PRO A 190 -52.69 -5.19 12.61
C PRO A 190 -52.61 -6.39 11.67
N ARG A 191 -52.53 -7.59 12.25
CA ARG A 191 -52.77 -8.86 11.56
C ARG A 191 -54.24 -9.27 11.72
N PRO A 192 -55.05 -9.31 10.64
CA PRO A 192 -56.43 -9.79 10.72
C PRO A 192 -56.46 -11.26 11.17
N ARG A 193 -57.17 -11.56 12.26
CA ARG A 193 -57.55 -12.92 12.63
C ARG A 193 -58.91 -13.23 12.01
N HIS A 194 -58.93 -13.99 10.91
CA HIS A 194 -60.15 -14.63 10.44
C HIS A 194 -60.15 -16.09 10.86
N SER A 195 -61.19 -16.49 11.60
CA SER A 195 -61.34 -17.84 12.14
C SER A 195 -61.60 -18.85 11.02
N ALA A 196 -60.92 -20.00 11.07
CA ALA A 196 -61.22 -21.11 10.20
C ALA A 196 -62.57 -21.73 10.59
N VAL A 197 -63.61 -21.44 9.81
CA VAL A 197 -64.89 -22.18 9.81
C VAL A 197 -65.05 -22.76 8.42
N ALA A 198 -65.14 -24.09 8.33
CA ALA A 198 -65.21 -24.80 7.06
C ALA A 198 -66.65 -24.92 6.54
N SER A 199 -66.86 -24.49 5.29
CA SER A 199 -68.06 -24.78 4.48
C SER A 199 -67.66 -24.76 2.98
N PRO A 200 -67.90 -25.82 2.20
CA PRO A 200 -67.47 -25.88 0.80
C PRO A 200 -68.61 -25.57 -0.20
N THR A 201 -68.45 -24.54 -1.05
CA THR A 201 -69.16 -24.42 -2.35
C THR A 201 -68.57 -23.33 -3.26
N THR A 202 -68.36 -23.66 -4.54
CA THR A 202 -68.34 -22.72 -5.69
C THR A 202 -67.12 -21.80 -5.87
N ASP A 203 -65.90 -22.35 -5.78
CA ASP A 203 -64.66 -21.65 -6.15
C ASP A 203 -64.34 -21.69 -7.66
N LEU A 204 -64.80 -20.69 -8.41
CA LEU A 204 -64.25 -20.33 -9.73
C LEU A 204 -63.93 -18.83 -9.94
N PRO A 205 -64.58 -17.82 -9.31
CA PRO A 205 -64.12 -16.44 -9.44
C PRO A 205 -62.93 -16.12 -8.50
N ALA A 206 -62.84 -16.76 -7.33
CA ALA A 206 -61.83 -16.46 -6.32
C ALA A 206 -60.40 -16.72 -6.80
N PHE A 207 -60.20 -17.78 -7.60
CA PHE A 207 -58.88 -18.14 -8.15
C PHE A 207 -58.34 -17.11 -9.15
N MET A 208 -59.20 -16.44 -9.94
CA MET A 208 -58.73 -15.38 -10.85
C MET A 208 -58.42 -14.08 -10.12
N HIS A 209 -59.16 -13.76 -9.06
CA HIS A 209 -58.85 -12.61 -8.20
C HIS A 209 -57.53 -12.83 -7.44
N THR A 210 -57.27 -14.01 -6.88
CA THR A 210 -55.99 -14.25 -6.19
C THR A 210 -54.80 -14.25 -7.16
N SER A 211 -54.93 -14.79 -8.38
CA SER A 211 -53.84 -14.74 -9.36
C SER A 211 -53.52 -13.31 -9.79
N LEU A 212 -54.54 -12.47 -10.05
CA LEU A 212 -54.33 -11.06 -10.37
C LEU A 212 -53.71 -10.29 -9.20
N GLN A 213 -54.18 -10.53 -7.97
CA GLN A 213 -53.62 -9.89 -6.77
C GLN A 213 -52.15 -10.30 -6.54
N THR A 214 -51.77 -11.56 -6.78
CA THR A 214 -50.35 -11.97 -6.72
C THR A 214 -49.51 -11.39 -7.86
N GLN A 215 -50.09 -11.14 -9.04
CA GLN A 215 -49.40 -10.47 -10.14
C GLN A 215 -49.17 -8.98 -9.83
N GLU A 216 -50.14 -8.33 -9.20
CA GLU A 216 -50.05 -6.93 -8.77
C GLU A 216 -49.00 -6.75 -7.66
N ASP A 217 -49.04 -7.59 -6.61
CA ASP A 217 -48.05 -7.65 -5.52
C ASP A 217 -46.62 -7.90 -6.04
N LEU A 218 -46.43 -8.88 -6.93
CA LEU A 218 -45.13 -9.11 -7.58
C LEU A 218 -44.69 -7.92 -8.44
N SER A 219 -45.62 -7.23 -9.11
CA SER A 219 -45.29 -6.05 -9.91
C SER A 219 -44.89 -4.85 -9.04
N GLU A 220 -45.53 -4.66 -7.88
CA GLU A 220 -45.15 -3.63 -6.92
C GLU A 220 -43.79 -3.96 -6.31
N GLN A 221 -43.55 -5.21 -5.89
CA GLN A 221 -42.28 -5.64 -5.33
C GLN A 221 -41.13 -5.47 -6.34
N LEU A 222 -41.36 -5.75 -7.63
CA LEU A 222 -40.38 -5.53 -8.70
C LEU A 222 -40.16 -4.03 -8.95
N ALA A 223 -41.22 -3.20 -8.91
CA ALA A 223 -41.09 -1.74 -9.01
C ALA A 223 -40.31 -1.14 -7.82
N GLN A 224 -40.55 -1.61 -6.60
CA GLN A 224 -39.81 -1.24 -5.39
C GLN A 224 -38.33 -1.66 -5.51
N MET A 225 -38.04 -2.90 -5.93
CA MET A 225 -36.67 -3.37 -6.17
C MET A 225 -35.97 -2.58 -7.28
N ALA A 226 -36.67 -2.22 -8.37
CA ALA A 226 -36.10 -1.38 -9.43
C ALA A 226 -35.81 0.05 -8.95
N ALA A 227 -36.67 0.62 -8.11
CA ALA A 227 -36.44 1.93 -7.48
C ALA A 227 -35.28 1.90 -6.47
N GLN A 228 -35.11 0.80 -5.73
CA GLN A 228 -33.97 0.58 -4.84
C GLN A 228 -32.67 0.40 -5.64
N LEU A 229 -32.67 -0.45 -6.68
CA LEU A 229 -31.53 -0.65 -7.57
C LEU A 229 -31.11 0.66 -8.25
N LYS A 230 -32.07 1.49 -8.67
CA LYS A 230 -31.80 2.83 -9.21
C LYS A 230 -31.13 3.76 -8.19
N ARG A 231 -31.59 3.77 -6.93
CA ARG A 231 -30.91 4.53 -5.86
C ARG A 231 -29.50 4.01 -5.61
N ASN A 232 -29.32 2.69 -5.49
CA ASN A 232 -28.02 2.06 -5.29
C ASN A 232 -27.05 2.40 -6.45
N ALA A 233 -27.52 2.36 -7.70
CA ALA A 233 -26.74 2.75 -8.87
C ALA A 233 -26.37 4.25 -8.85
N GLN A 234 -27.26 5.13 -8.39
CA GLN A 234 -26.96 6.56 -8.23
C GLN A 234 -25.93 6.81 -7.11
N THR A 235 -25.99 6.09 -5.98
CA THR A 235 -24.98 6.20 -4.92
C THR A 235 -23.63 5.63 -5.36
N PHE A 236 -23.61 4.51 -6.10
CA PHE A 236 -22.37 3.99 -6.66
C PHE A 236 -21.77 4.91 -7.74
N ALA A 237 -22.59 5.56 -8.57
CA ALA A 237 -22.10 6.53 -9.55
C ALA A 237 -21.46 7.77 -8.88
N ALA A 238 -22.02 8.24 -7.76
CA ALA A 238 -21.43 9.31 -6.97
C ALA A 238 -20.11 8.89 -6.32
N GLN A 239 -20.07 7.72 -5.68
CA GLN A 239 -18.87 7.15 -5.06
C GLN A 239 -17.75 6.90 -6.08
N LEU A 240 -18.07 6.33 -7.25
CA LEU A 240 -17.09 6.11 -8.32
C LEU A 240 -16.51 7.42 -8.87
N ASN A 241 -17.26 8.52 -8.85
CA ASN A 241 -16.74 9.83 -9.25
C ASN A 241 -15.76 10.38 -8.19
N GLU A 242 -16.08 10.27 -6.90
CA GLU A 242 -15.19 10.62 -5.79
C GLU A 242 -13.91 9.76 -5.78
N ASP A 243 -14.05 8.43 -5.88
CA ASP A 243 -12.95 7.49 -6.03
C ASP A 243 -12.08 7.81 -7.26
N SER A 244 -12.67 8.21 -8.39
CA SER A 244 -11.91 8.57 -9.59
C SER A 244 -11.04 9.82 -9.39
N ALA A 245 -11.50 10.80 -8.62
CA ALA A 245 -10.70 11.98 -8.25
C ALA A 245 -9.55 11.61 -7.30
N LEU A 246 -9.79 10.71 -6.35
CA LEU A 246 -8.74 10.17 -5.47
C LEU A 246 -7.70 9.35 -6.26
N VAL A 247 -8.14 8.57 -7.26
CA VAL A 247 -7.25 7.82 -8.15
C VAL A 247 -6.42 8.74 -9.05
N GLN A 248 -7.00 9.83 -9.58
CA GLN A 248 -6.24 10.84 -10.33
C GLN A 248 -5.21 11.54 -9.45
N LEU A 249 -5.59 12.00 -8.26
CA LEU A 249 -4.66 12.61 -7.30
C LEU A 249 -3.53 11.66 -6.87
N ALA A 250 -3.82 10.36 -6.73
CA ALA A 250 -2.80 9.34 -6.47
C ALA A 250 -1.89 9.08 -7.69
N HIS A 251 -2.42 9.23 -8.91
CA HIS A 251 -1.66 9.12 -10.15
C HIS A 251 -0.69 10.29 -10.32
N ASP A 252 -1.15 11.53 -10.13
CA ASP A 252 -0.32 12.74 -10.20
C ASP A 252 0.82 12.71 -9.16
N GLN A 253 0.52 12.27 -7.93
CA GLN A 253 1.54 12.05 -6.91
C GLN A 253 2.54 10.95 -7.30
N LEU A 254 2.08 9.86 -7.94
CA LEU A 254 2.95 8.79 -8.42
C LEU A 254 3.85 9.27 -9.56
N GLU A 255 3.36 10.09 -10.49
CA GLU A 255 4.16 10.73 -11.54
C GLU A 255 5.20 11.71 -10.96
N GLY A 256 4.81 12.52 -9.98
CA GLY A 256 5.70 13.43 -9.25
C GLY A 256 6.81 12.70 -8.48
N VAL A 257 6.50 11.56 -7.84
CA VAL A 257 7.51 10.71 -7.19
C VAL A 257 8.38 10.00 -8.22
N HIS A 258 7.81 9.48 -9.31
CA HIS A 258 8.53 8.77 -10.37
C HIS A 258 9.52 9.68 -11.12
N THR A 259 9.17 10.94 -11.34
CA THR A 259 10.08 11.95 -11.93
C THR A 259 11.20 12.33 -10.96
N ARG A 260 10.90 12.58 -9.68
CA ARG A 260 11.93 12.81 -8.64
C ARG A 260 12.89 11.62 -8.48
N VAL A 261 12.38 10.40 -8.38
CA VAL A 261 13.21 9.18 -8.29
C VAL A 261 14.07 8.97 -9.54
N LYS A 262 13.62 9.41 -10.73
CA LYS A 262 14.44 9.41 -11.94
C LYS A 262 15.56 10.47 -11.90
N THR A 263 15.29 11.70 -11.46
CA THR A 263 16.32 12.75 -11.40
C THR A 263 17.33 12.48 -10.28
N GLU A 264 16.89 12.13 -9.08
CA GLU A 264 17.74 11.71 -7.96
C GLU A 264 18.52 10.43 -8.29
N GLY A 265 17.88 9.45 -8.94
CA GLY A 265 18.54 8.23 -9.42
C GLY A 265 19.61 8.50 -10.49
N ALA A 266 19.45 9.54 -11.30
CA ALA A 266 20.45 9.98 -12.28
C ALA A 266 21.62 10.73 -11.63
N THR A 267 21.36 11.65 -10.69
CA THR A 267 22.44 12.38 -9.99
C THR A 267 23.26 11.43 -9.10
N LEU A 268 22.62 10.53 -8.34
CA LEU A 268 23.30 9.51 -7.55
C LEU A 268 24.17 8.58 -8.42
N ARG A 269 23.73 8.27 -9.66
CA ARG A 269 24.53 7.50 -10.62
C ARG A 269 25.75 8.28 -11.12
N ALA A 270 25.61 9.59 -11.37
CA ALA A 270 26.72 10.46 -11.75
C ALA A 270 27.78 10.58 -10.62
N PHE A 271 27.34 10.79 -9.37
CA PHE A 271 28.25 10.83 -8.22
C PHE A 271 28.97 9.48 -7.98
N ARG A 272 28.25 8.36 -8.12
CA ARG A 272 28.83 7.01 -8.03
C ARG A 272 29.89 6.74 -9.10
N GLY A 273 29.70 7.25 -10.32
CA GLY A 273 30.73 7.22 -11.37
C GLY A 273 31.99 8.02 -11.00
N LYS A 274 31.80 9.23 -10.46
CA LYS A 274 32.92 10.14 -10.12
C LYS A 274 33.76 9.67 -8.92
N SER A 275 33.13 9.06 -7.91
CA SER A 275 33.81 8.45 -6.75
C SER A 275 34.58 7.17 -7.10
N GLY A 276 34.17 6.44 -8.14
CA GLY A 276 34.84 5.22 -8.57
C GLY A 276 36.26 5.44 -9.12
N TYR A 277 36.52 6.60 -9.75
CA TYR A 277 37.78 6.84 -10.46
C TYR A 277 39.02 6.87 -9.55
N THR A 278 38.97 7.64 -8.45
CA THR A 278 40.08 7.71 -7.48
C THR A 278 40.34 6.36 -6.81
N THR A 279 39.28 5.61 -6.49
CA THR A 279 39.39 4.28 -5.89
C THR A 279 39.96 3.26 -6.88
N CYS A 280 39.59 3.34 -8.16
CA CYS A 280 40.18 2.53 -9.22
C CYS A 280 41.67 2.83 -9.40
N MET A 281 42.05 4.11 -9.37
CA MET A 281 43.46 4.54 -9.50
C MET A 281 44.33 4.04 -8.35
N THR A 282 43.87 4.11 -7.09
CA THR A 282 44.64 3.59 -5.95
C THR A 282 44.77 2.07 -5.97
N ILE A 283 43.71 1.34 -6.36
CA ILE A 283 43.77 -0.11 -6.59
C ILE A 283 44.76 -0.47 -7.71
N GLY A 284 44.78 0.31 -8.80
CA GLY A 284 45.75 0.14 -9.89
C GLY A 284 47.21 0.31 -9.45
N ILE A 285 47.49 1.34 -8.63
CA ILE A 285 48.84 1.56 -8.06
C ILE A 285 49.25 0.39 -7.15
N LEU A 286 48.34 -0.09 -6.29
CA LEU A 286 48.61 -1.25 -5.42
C LEU A 286 48.91 -2.52 -6.23
N LEU A 287 48.18 -2.77 -7.33
CA LEU A 287 48.45 -3.89 -8.22
C LEU A 287 49.84 -3.80 -8.88
N VAL A 288 50.27 -2.62 -9.31
CA VAL A 288 51.63 -2.43 -9.87
C VAL A 288 52.71 -2.71 -8.83
N VAL A 289 52.53 -2.28 -7.58
CA VAL A 289 53.46 -2.58 -6.48
C VAL A 289 53.52 -4.09 -6.20
N ILE A 290 52.38 -4.77 -6.17
CA ILE A 290 52.30 -6.23 -5.98
C ILE A 290 53.00 -6.97 -7.13
N ILE A 291 52.76 -6.58 -8.39
CA ILE A 291 53.40 -7.19 -9.57
C ILE A 291 54.92 -6.97 -9.53
N SER A 292 55.38 -5.78 -9.17
CA SER A 292 56.81 -5.47 -9.02
C SER A 292 57.49 -6.33 -7.93
N TRP A 293 56.83 -6.47 -6.77
CA TRP A 293 57.31 -7.32 -5.68
C TRP A 293 57.36 -8.81 -6.08
N VAL A 294 56.32 -9.31 -6.76
CA VAL A 294 56.29 -10.68 -7.30
C VAL A 294 57.41 -10.89 -8.32
N MET A 295 57.62 -9.95 -9.26
CA MET A 295 58.72 -10.01 -10.23
C MET A 295 60.10 -10.05 -9.55
N MET A 296 60.33 -9.23 -8.53
CA MET A 296 61.57 -9.25 -7.74
C MET A 296 61.78 -10.60 -7.04
N PHE A 297 60.72 -11.17 -6.44
CA PHE A 297 60.78 -12.50 -5.85
C PHE A 297 61.06 -13.62 -6.87
N PHE A 298 60.48 -13.55 -8.07
CA PHE A 298 60.83 -14.47 -9.15
C PHE A 298 62.29 -14.31 -9.59
N MET A 299 62.79 -13.08 -9.71
CA MET A 299 64.17 -12.81 -10.13
C MET A 299 65.19 -13.38 -9.13
N ILE A 300 64.94 -13.21 -7.82
CA ILE A 300 65.74 -13.79 -6.72
C ILE A 300 65.65 -15.33 -6.68
N LYS A 301 64.60 -15.94 -7.22
CA LYS A 301 64.37 -17.39 -7.18
C LYS A 301 64.78 -18.12 -8.47
N VAL A 302 65.05 -17.37 -9.54
CA VAL A 302 65.52 -17.85 -10.85
C VAL A 302 67.02 -17.62 -11.05
N THR A 303 67.61 -16.66 -10.33
CA THR A 303 69.06 -16.38 -10.28
C THR A 303 69.74 -17.23 -9.21
#